data_AF-A0A1X9YXD7-F1
#
_entry.id   AF-A0A1X9YXD7-F1
#
_cell.length_a   1.000
_cell.length_b   1.000
_cell.length_c   1.000
_cell.angle_alpha   90.00
_cell.angle_beta   90.00
_cell.angle_gamma   90.00
#
_symmetry.space_group_name_H-M   'P 1'
#
loop_
_entity.id
_entity.type
_entity.pdbx_description
1 polymer ?
#
loop_
_entity_poly.entity_id
_entity_poly.type
_entity_poly.pdbx_seq_one_letter_code
_entity_poly.pdbx_strand_id
1 'polypeptide(L)'
;MENFTFEQMPQAMRLLHEKMDRLELLLTEQHTPQDTETIFNVTQAAAFLHLSVSTLYVKACRREVPYNKQGKRLYFYKSELEEWVRKGRKKTVSEIQEEAQQHMLRVARKA
;
A
#
# COMPACT_ATOMS: atom_id res chain seq x y z
N MET A 1 39.00 -1.94 -6.87
CA MET A 1 38.08 -2.40 -7.92
C MET A 1 38.92 -3.15 -8.92
N GLU A 2 38.55 -4.38 -9.27
CA GLU A 2 39.25 -5.13 -10.31
C GLU A 2 39.08 -4.38 -11.63
N ASN A 3 40.18 -4.01 -12.27
CA ASN A 3 40.15 -3.35 -13.57
C ASN A 3 40.00 -4.43 -14.64
N PHE A 4 38.83 -4.47 -15.29
CA PHE A 4 38.59 -5.38 -16.41
C PHE A 4 39.53 -5.02 -17.57
N THR A 5 40.20 -6.02 -18.13
CA THR A 5 40.97 -5.84 -19.36
C THR A 5 40.04 -5.90 -20.58
N PHE A 6 40.45 -5.30 -21.70
CA PHE A 6 39.65 -5.29 -22.93
C PHE A 6 39.29 -6.72 -23.40
N GLU A 7 40.21 -7.67 -23.27
CA GLU A 7 40.01 -9.09 -23.60
C GLU A 7 38.97 -9.80 -22.71
N GLN A 8 38.69 -9.26 -21.52
CA GLN A 8 37.69 -9.80 -20.58
C GLN A 8 36.28 -9.21 -20.80
N MET A 9 36.16 -8.21 -21.67
CA MET A 9 34.89 -7.54 -21.97
C MET A 9 33.82 -8.49 -22.53
N PRO A 10 34.13 -9.41 -23.47
CA PRO A 10 33.12 -10.35 -23.97
C PRO A 10 32.55 -11.26 -22.88
N GLN A 11 33.38 -11.70 -21.92
CA GLN A 11 32.96 -12.55 -20.81
C GLN A 11 32.15 -11.76 -19.78
N ALA A 12 32.56 -10.53 -19.47
CA ALA A 12 31.82 -9.64 -18.58
C ALA A 12 30.43 -9.30 -19.14
N MET A 13 30.32 -9.04 -20.45
CA MET A 13 29.05 -8.77 -21.12
C MET A 13 28.11 -9.97 -21.09
N ARG A 14 28.65 -11.19 -21.28
CA ARG A 14 27.86 -12.43 -21.19
C ARG A 14 27.29 -12.64 -19.79
N LEU A 15 28.13 -12.48 -18.77
CA LEU A 15 27.69 -12.59 -17.37
C LEU A 15 26.65 -11.52 -17.01
N LEU A 16 26.80 -10.31 -17.57
CA LEU A 16 25.81 -9.25 -17.40
C LEU A 16 24.47 -9.64 -18.02
N HIS A 17 24.49 -10.18 -19.25
CA HIS A 17 23.28 -10.63 -19.94
C HIS A 17 22.58 -11.76 -19.19
N GLU A 18 23.31 -12.78 -18.75
CA GLU A 18 22.76 -13.88 -17.95
C GLU A 18 22.12 -13.39 -16.63
N LYS A 19 22.75 -12.39 -15.98
CA LYS A 19 22.18 -11.75 -14.79
C LYS A 19 20.93 -10.94 -15.12
N MET A 20 20.88 -10.29 -16.28
CA MET A 20 19.73 -9.53 -16.75
C MET A 20 18.54 -10.45 -17.03
N ASP A 21 18.76 -11.55 -17.74
CA ASP A 21 17.73 -12.56 -18.03
C ASP A 21 17.18 -13.17 -16.72
N ARG A 22 18.06 -13.41 -15.74
CA ARG A 22 17.66 -13.91 -14.42
C ARG A 22 16.82 -12.88 -13.65
N LEU A 23 17.17 -11.60 -13.74
CA LEU A 23 16.37 -10.53 -13.12
C LEU A 23 15.01 -10.41 -13.81
N GLU A 24 14.96 -10.49 -15.14
CA GLU A 24 13.70 -10.47 -15.89
C GLU A 24 12.79 -11.64 -15.50
N LEU A 25 13.34 -12.85 -15.38
CA LEU A 25 12.59 -14.03 -14.90
C LEU A 25 12.03 -13.81 -13.50
N LEU A 26 12.88 -13.39 -12.54
CA LEU A 26 12.46 -13.15 -11.16
C LEU A 26 11.40 -12.04 -11.04
N LEU A 27 11.51 -10.96 -11.83
CA LEU A 27 10.52 -9.89 -11.85
C LEU A 27 9.19 -10.34 -12.47
N THR A 28 9.25 -11.23 -13.48
CA THR A 28 8.07 -11.84 -14.08
C THR A 28 7.37 -12.78 -13.09
N GLU A 29 8.13 -13.57 -12.33
CA GLU A 29 7.60 -14.47 -11.30
C GLU A 29 7.05 -13.71 -10.07
N GLN A 30 7.70 -12.59 -9.68
CA GLN A 30 7.25 -11.74 -8.58
C GLN A 30 5.94 -10.99 -8.86
N HIS A 31 5.51 -10.88 -10.13
CA HIS A 31 4.23 -10.29 -10.51
C HIS A 31 3.02 -11.22 -10.35
N THR A 32 3.12 -12.22 -9.47
CA THR A 32 1.94 -12.87 -8.91
C THR A 32 1.99 -12.94 -7.38
N PRO A 33 1.77 -11.83 -6.65
CA PRO A 33 0.82 -11.95 -5.56
C PRO A 33 -0.53 -12.12 -6.26
N GLN A 34 -0.91 -13.37 -6.49
CA GLN A 34 -2.32 -13.71 -6.48
C GLN A 34 -2.78 -13.54 -5.02
N ASP A 35 -2.68 -12.32 -4.48
CA ASP A 35 -3.35 -11.90 -3.27
C ASP A 35 -4.81 -11.98 -3.65
N THR A 36 -5.38 -13.18 -3.46
CA THR A 36 -6.80 -13.41 -3.60
C THR A 36 -7.45 -12.43 -2.65
N GLU A 37 -7.99 -11.37 -3.23
CA GLU A 37 -8.66 -10.29 -2.54
C GLU A 37 -9.61 -10.91 -1.50
N THR A 38 -9.30 -10.71 -0.22
CA THR A 38 -10.03 -11.39 0.84
C THR A 38 -11.33 -10.66 1.10
N ILE A 39 -12.45 -11.37 0.92
CA ILE A 39 -13.78 -10.84 1.17
C ILE A 39 -14.26 -11.27 2.54
N PHE A 40 -14.62 -10.29 3.36
CA PHE A 40 -15.26 -10.49 4.65
C PHE A 40 -16.77 -10.34 4.56
N ASN A 41 -17.47 -11.18 5.32
CA ASN A 41 -18.84 -10.90 5.74
C ASN A 41 -18.86 -9.89 6.90
N VAL A 42 -20.07 -9.46 7.31
CA VAL A 42 -20.22 -8.45 8.38
C VAL A 42 -19.57 -8.86 9.70
N THR A 43 -19.61 -10.14 10.09
CA THR A 43 -19.02 -10.61 11.35
C THR A 43 -17.50 -10.57 11.29
N GLN A 44 -16.91 -11.01 10.18
CA GLN A 44 -15.46 -10.97 9.96
C GLN A 44 -14.95 -9.52 9.89
N ALA A 45 -15.65 -8.64 9.17
CA ALA A 45 -15.30 -7.22 9.08
C ALA A 45 -15.42 -6.52 10.43
N ALA A 46 -16.46 -6.84 11.22
CA ALA A 46 -16.63 -6.30 12.57
C ALA A 46 -15.48 -6.74 13.49
N ALA A 47 -15.12 -8.03 13.46
CA ALA A 47 -13.98 -8.54 14.20
C ALA A 47 -12.65 -7.87 13.78
N PHE A 48 -12.43 -7.73 12.47
CA PHE A 48 -11.24 -7.08 11.90
C PHE A 48 -11.10 -5.61 12.34
N LEU A 49 -12.20 -4.86 12.35
CA LEU A 49 -12.21 -3.45 12.77
C LEU A 49 -12.34 -3.26 14.29
N HIS A 50 -12.41 -4.36 15.06
CA HIS A 50 -12.70 -4.34 16.50
C HIS A 50 -13.98 -3.57 16.86
N LEU A 51 -15.04 -3.75 16.07
CA LEU A 51 -16.36 -3.16 16.28
C LEU A 51 -17.39 -4.25 16.59
N SER A 52 -18.48 -3.86 17.25
CA SER A 52 -19.66 -4.72 17.29
C SER A 52 -20.31 -4.78 15.90
N VAL A 53 -20.99 -5.89 15.59
CA VAL A 53 -21.73 -6.06 14.32
C VAL A 53 -22.79 -4.97 14.15
N SER A 54 -23.49 -4.59 15.22
CA SER A 54 -24.49 -3.51 15.20
C SER A 54 -23.85 -2.16 14.88
N THR A 55 -22.71 -1.83 15.49
CA THR A 55 -21.95 -0.61 15.17
C THR A 55 -21.53 -0.60 13.71
N LEU A 56 -21.02 -1.73 13.18
CA LEU A 56 -20.63 -1.81 11.78
C LEU A 56 -21.82 -1.60 10.83
N TYR A 57 -23.00 -2.12 11.15
CA TYR A 57 -24.22 -1.85 10.39
C TYR A 57 -24.58 -0.36 10.36
N VAL A 58 -24.52 0.32 11.51
CA VAL A 58 -24.78 1.78 11.58
C VAL A 58 -23.78 2.53 10.71
N LYS A 59 -22.50 2.18 10.77
CA LYS A 59 -21.43 2.81 9.97
C LYS A 59 -21.60 2.56 8.47
N ALA A 60 -21.91 1.33 8.07
CA ALA A 60 -22.19 1.01 6.67
C ALA A 60 -23.44 1.74 6.16
N CYS A 61 -24.51 1.80 6.95
CA CYS A 61 -25.72 2.55 6.62
C CYS A 61 -25.45 4.04 6.41
N ARG A 62 -24.58 4.63 7.23
CA ARG A 62 -24.14 6.03 7.12
C ARG A 62 -23.04 6.26 6.09
N ARG A 63 -22.59 5.20 5.39
CA ARG A 63 -21.48 5.23 4.42
C ARG A 63 -20.17 5.73 5.01
N GLU A 64 -19.95 5.49 6.30
CA GLU A 64 -18.72 5.86 7.01
C GLU A 64 -17.59 4.85 6.80
N VAL A 65 -17.91 3.61 6.41
CA VAL A 65 -16.98 2.49 6.17
C VAL A 65 -17.25 1.95 4.76
N PRO A 66 -16.22 1.60 3.95
CA PRO A 66 -16.43 1.04 2.62
C PRO A 66 -17.10 -0.33 2.70
N TYR A 67 -18.05 -0.59 1.79
CA TYR A 67 -18.77 -1.86 1.71
C TYR A 67 -19.36 -2.06 0.31
N ASN A 68 -19.59 -3.32 -0.04
CA ASN A 68 -20.30 -3.72 -1.25
C ASN A 68 -21.59 -4.42 -0.84
N LYS A 69 -22.71 -4.00 -1.41
CA LYS A 69 -24.02 -4.63 -1.15
C LYS A 69 -24.42 -5.49 -2.33
N GLN A 70 -24.74 -6.75 -2.07
CA GLN A 70 -25.38 -7.63 -3.04
C GLN A 70 -26.66 -8.19 -2.41
N GLY A 71 -27.81 -7.74 -2.93
CA GLY A 71 -29.11 -8.04 -2.35
C GLY A 71 -29.22 -7.61 -0.88
N LYS A 72 -29.44 -8.59 0.01
CA LYS A 72 -29.58 -8.38 1.47
C LYS A 72 -28.27 -8.54 2.25
N ARG A 73 -27.13 -8.79 1.57
CA ARG A 73 -25.84 -9.05 2.22
C ARG A 73 -24.85 -7.92 1.97
N LEU A 74 -24.02 -7.66 2.98
CA LEU A 74 -22.88 -6.75 2.92
C LEU A 74 -21.59 -7.57 2.84
N TYR A 75 -20.70 -7.13 1.96
CA TYR A 75 -19.37 -7.69 1.74
C TYR A 75 -18.36 -6.57 1.91
N PHE A 76 -17.17 -6.93 2.38
CA PHE A 76 -16.10 -5.99 2.67
C PHE A 76 -14.80 -6.56 2.13
N TYR A 77 -14.12 -5.79 1.29
CA TYR A 77 -12.77 -6.15 0.89
C TYR A 77 -11.80 -5.78 2.01
N LYS A 78 -10.93 -6.74 2.39
CA LYS A 78 -9.94 -6.51 3.44
C LYS A 78 -9.01 -5.35 3.07
N SER A 79 -8.59 -5.26 1.82
CA SER A 79 -7.71 -4.18 1.34
C SER A 79 -8.37 -2.80 1.50
N GLU A 80 -9.65 -2.67 1.16
CA GLU A 80 -10.41 -1.42 1.33
C GLU A 80 -10.55 -1.03 2.80
N LEU A 81 -10.79 -2.01 3.68
CA LEU A 81 -10.85 -1.76 5.13
C LEU A 81 -9.49 -1.30 5.68
N GLU A 82 -8.39 -1.93 5.27
CA GLU A 82 -7.03 -1.52 5.66
C GLU A 82 -6.71 -0.10 5.19
N GLU A 83 -7.04 0.22 3.93
CA GLU A 83 -6.83 1.54 3.37
C GLU A 83 -7.69 2.58 4.08
N TRP A 84 -8.94 2.25 4.41
CA TRP A 84 -9.84 3.11 5.18
C TRP A 84 -9.28 3.42 6.58
N VAL A 85 -8.75 2.42 7.29
CA VAL A 85 -8.08 2.63 8.58
C VAL A 85 -6.87 3.55 8.41
N ARG A 86 -6.06 3.34 7.37
CA ARG A 86 -4.88 4.17 7.06
C ARG A 86 -5.26 5.63 6.79
N LYS A 87 -6.33 5.87 6.02
CA LYS A 87 -6.87 7.22 5.74
C LYS A 87 -7.40 7.91 7.00
N GLY A 88 -7.84 7.15 8.00
CA GLY A 88 -8.29 7.67 9.29
C GLY A 88 -7.17 8.27 10.16
N ARG A 89 -5.89 8.08 9.81
CA ARG A 89 -4.74 8.59 10.57
C ARG A 89 -4.84 10.11 10.77
N LYS A 90 -4.70 10.53 12.02
CA LYS A 90 -4.52 11.95 12.38
C LYS A 90 -3.04 12.26 12.54
N LYS A 91 -2.63 13.44 12.07
CA LYS A 91 -1.26 13.91 12.23
C LYS A 91 -0.94 14.07 13.70
N THR A 92 0.30 13.78 14.07
CA THR A 92 0.79 14.05 15.41
C THR A 92 1.05 15.54 15.59
N VAL A 93 1.16 15.99 16.83
CA VAL A 93 1.49 17.39 17.14
C VAL A 93 2.83 17.79 16.51
N SER A 94 3.82 16.90 16.55
CA SER A 94 5.14 17.14 15.95
C SER A 94 5.06 17.35 14.43
N GLU A 95 4.30 16.51 13.74
CA GLU A 95 4.11 16.63 12.28
C GLU A 95 3.40 17.94 11.91
N ILE A 96 2.41 18.35 12.70
CA ILE A 96 1.71 19.63 12.50
C ILE A 96 2.67 20.81 12.73
N GLN A 97 3.51 20.74 13.76
CA GLN A 97 4.51 21.78 14.05
C GLN A 97 5.55 21.89 12.94
N GLU A 98 6.05 20.76 12.44
CA GLU A 98 7.00 20.71 11.34
C GLU A 98 6.40 21.30 10.05
N GLU A 99 5.16 20.94 9.71
CA GLU A 99 4.47 21.54 8.57
C GLU A 99 4.28 23.05 8.70
N ALA A 100 3.95 23.53 9.89
CA ALA A 100 3.84 24.97 10.17
C ALA A 100 5.20 25.68 9.99
N GLN A 101 6.29 25.09 10.49
CA GLN A 101 7.64 25.63 10.30
C GLN A 101 8.04 25.66 8.82
N GLN A 102 7.83 24.57 8.09
CA GLN A 102 8.10 24.49 6.65
C GLN A 102 7.30 25.53 5.86
N HIS A 103 6.03 25.74 6.24
CA HIS A 103 5.18 26.77 5.64
C HIS A 103 5.73 28.18 5.88
N MET A 104 6.14 28.51 7.11
CA MET A 104 6.75 29.81 7.43
C MET A 104 8.03 30.05 6.62
N LEU A 105 8.91 29.04 6.50
CA LEU A 105 10.13 29.15 5.70
C LEU A 105 9.84 29.37 4.20
N ARG A 106 8.79 28.74 3.68
CA ARG A 106 8.36 28.92 2.28
C ARG A 106 7.82 30.33 2.01
N VAL A 107 7.08 30.90 2.96
CA VAL A 107 6.56 32.27 2.87
C VAL A 107 7.72 33.27 2.93
N ALA A 108 8.66 33.10 3.87
CA ALA A 108 9.80 33.98 4.04
C ALA A 108 10.76 34.01 2.82
N ARG A 109 10.87 32.91 2.06
CA ARG A 109 11.69 32.85 0.83
C ARG A 109 11.05 33.52 -0.40
N LYS A 110 9.78 33.88 -0.34
CA LYS A 110 9.04 34.52 -1.44
C LYS A 110 8.88 36.04 -1.26
N ALA A 111 9.20 36.55 -0.08
CA ALA A 111 9.26 37.97 0.23
C ALA A 111 10.69 38.48 -0.02
#